data_AF-A0A2D7RP16-F1
#
_entry.id   AF-A0A2D7RP16-F1
#
_cell.length_a   1.000
_cell.length_b   1.000
_cell.length_c   1.000
_cell.angle_alpha   90.00
_cell.angle_beta   90.00
_cell.angle_gamma   90.00
#
_symmetry.space_group_name_H-M   'P 1'
#
loop_
_entity.id
_entity.type
_entity.pdbx_description
1 polymer ?
#
loop_
_entity_poly.entity_id
_entity_poly.type
_entity_poly.pdbx_seq_one_letter_code
_entity_poly.pdbx_strand_id
1 'polypeptide(L)'
;MIKIINILIIIFIIFFFYNIFKYYDSYKNKEFINNNRENINDIINDKIKQVPIFKDDTQNVIEFNSGFGQKEIKEKKNFWDLFEK
;
A
#
# COMPACT_ATOMS: atom_id res chain seq x y z
N MET A 1 -21.32 -38.93 10.80
CA MET A 1 -20.11 -38.33 11.41
C MET A 1 -19.49 -37.25 10.53
N ILE A 2 -18.99 -37.55 9.32
CA ILE A 2 -18.37 -36.54 8.42
C ILE A 2 -19.31 -35.35 8.11
N LYS A 3 -20.60 -35.61 7.84
CA LYS A 3 -21.60 -34.55 7.62
C LYS A 3 -21.78 -33.61 8.83
N ILE A 4 -21.69 -34.13 10.05
CA ILE A 4 -21.79 -33.35 11.30
C ILE A 4 -20.53 -32.51 11.50
N ILE A 5 -19.36 -33.09 11.22
CA ILE A 5 -18.06 -32.39 11.26
C ILE A 5 -18.05 -31.23 10.26
N ASN A 6 -18.54 -31.44 9.04
CA ASN A 6 -18.64 -30.37 8.03
C ASN A 6 -19.54 -29.22 8.47
N ILE A 7 -20.66 -29.53 9.13
CA ILE A 7 -21.57 -28.50 9.69
C ILE A 7 -20.87 -27.71 10.79
N LEU A 8 -20.16 -28.39 11.70
CA LEU A 8 -19.37 -27.72 12.74
C LEU A 8 -18.28 -26.81 12.16
N ILE A 9 -17.60 -27.23 11.10
CA ILE A 9 -16.60 -26.41 10.41
C ILE A 9 -17.24 -25.14 9.83
N ILE A 10 -18.40 -25.26 9.18
CA ILE A 10 -19.11 -24.10 8.62
C ILE A 10 -19.51 -23.12 9.74
N ILE A 11 -20.04 -23.63 10.85
CA ILE A 11 -20.38 -22.80 12.02
C ILE A 11 -19.14 -22.08 12.55
N PHE A 12 -18.00 -22.77 12.63
CA PHE A 12 -16.75 -22.19 13.09
C PHE A 12 -16.25 -21.08 12.17
N ILE A 13 -16.35 -21.27 10.85
CA ILE A 13 -16.00 -20.25 9.85
C ILE A 13 -16.88 -19.01 10.01
N ILE A 14 -18.19 -19.20 10.13
CA ILE A 14 -19.14 -18.09 10.34
C ILE A 14 -18.82 -17.35 11.64
N PHE A 15 -18.56 -18.09 12.72
CA PHE A 15 -18.19 -17.53 14.01
C PHE A 15 -16.88 -16.74 13.94
N PHE A 16 -15.88 -17.26 13.22
CA PHE A 16 -14.61 -16.57 13.01
C PHE A 16 -14.80 -15.22 12.31
N PHE A 17 -15.52 -15.19 11.18
CA PHE A 17 -15.80 -13.94 10.46
C PHE A 17 -16.65 -12.98 11.30
N TYR A 18 -17.62 -13.48 12.06
CA TYR A 18 -18.40 -12.65 12.98
C TYR A 18 -17.51 -11.92 13.99
N ASN A 19 -16.52 -12.62 14.58
CA ASN A 19 -15.58 -12.00 15.51
C ASN A 19 -14.68 -10.94 14.83
N ILE A 20 -14.24 -11.20 13.59
CA ILE A 20 -13.51 -10.21 12.78
C ILE A 20 -14.37 -8.96 12.61
N PHE A 21 -15.59 -9.11 12.10
CA PHE A 21 -16.50 -7.97 11.88
C PHE A 21 -16.75 -7.20 13.18
N LYS A 22 -17.02 -7.89 14.29
CA LYS A 22 -17.21 -7.28 15.60
C LYS A 22 -15.99 -6.47 16.05
N TYR A 23 -14.79 -6.98 15.83
CA TYR A 23 -13.55 -6.28 16.19
C TYR A 23 -13.36 -5.00 15.34
N TYR A 24 -13.48 -5.12 14.02
CA TYR A 24 -13.27 -3.99 13.13
C TYR A 24 -14.36 -2.92 13.22
N ASP A 25 -15.61 -3.34 13.44
CA ASP A 25 -16.75 -2.43 13.62
C ASP A 25 -16.78 -1.79 15.02
N SER A 26 -15.98 -2.30 15.96
CA SER A 26 -15.95 -1.79 17.33
C SER A 26 -15.64 -0.29 17.36
N TYR A 27 -16.37 0.44 18.21
CA TYR A 27 -16.17 1.87 18.42
C TYR A 27 -14.70 2.20 18.70
N LYS A 28 -14.05 1.38 19.54
CA LYS A 28 -12.62 1.52 19.87
C LYS A 28 -11.70 1.46 18.65
N ASN A 29 -11.97 0.58 17.69
CA ASN A 29 -11.17 0.48 16.46
C ASN A 29 -11.43 1.68 15.53
N LYS A 30 -12.69 2.10 15.39
CA LYS A 30 -13.05 3.29 14.62
C LYS A 30 -12.43 4.56 15.21
N GLU A 31 -12.49 4.71 16.53
CA GLU A 31 -11.89 5.80 17.28
C GLU A 31 -10.36 5.82 17.13
N PHE A 32 -9.69 4.67 17.26
CA PHE A 32 -8.26 4.55 17.01
C PHE A 32 -7.88 4.96 15.58
N ILE A 33 -8.63 4.51 14.58
CA ILE A 33 -8.40 4.88 13.17
C ILE A 33 -8.61 6.38 12.96
N ASN A 34 -9.68 6.95 13.52
CA ASN A 34 -9.95 8.39 13.41
C ASN A 34 -8.86 9.21 14.09
N ASN A 35 -8.50 8.89 15.33
CA ASN A 35 -7.46 9.61 16.07
C ASN A 35 -6.08 9.56 15.38
N ASN A 36 -5.73 8.45 14.72
CA ASN A 36 -4.50 8.36 13.93
C ASN A 36 -4.56 9.15 12.62
N ARG A 37 -5.75 9.33 12.03
CA ARG A 37 -5.94 10.03 10.76
C ARG A 37 -6.14 11.53 10.92
N GLU A 38 -6.84 11.97 11.98
CA GLU A 38 -7.05 13.39 12.27
C GLU A 38 -5.71 14.12 12.46
N ASN A 39 -4.75 13.47 13.09
CA ASN A 39 -3.43 14.05 13.36
C ASN A 39 -2.41 13.87 12.23
N ILE A 40 -2.79 13.30 11.08
CA ILE A 40 -1.81 12.98 10.02
C ILE A 40 -1.17 14.23 9.43
N ASN A 41 -1.94 15.32 9.31
CA ASN A 41 -1.43 16.59 8.81
C ASN A 41 -0.40 17.18 9.76
N ASP A 42 -0.65 17.13 11.07
CA ASP A 42 0.29 17.64 12.07
C ASP A 42 1.57 16.79 12.13
N ILE A 43 1.43 15.46 12.06
CA ILE A 43 2.58 14.53 12.00
C ILE A 43 3.42 14.78 10.74
N ILE A 44 2.79 14.99 9.57
CA ILE A 44 3.49 15.30 8.33
C ILE A 44 4.20 16.64 8.43
N ASN A 45 3.52 17.67 8.93
CA ASN A 45 4.10 19.01 9.10
C ASN A 45 5.30 18.99 10.04
N ASP A 46 5.24 18.24 11.14
CA ASP A 46 6.36 18.12 12.07
C ASP A 46 7.51 17.28 11.51
N LYS A 47 7.21 16.24 10.72
CA LYS A 47 8.25 15.45 10.03
C LYS A 47 8.93 16.24 8.92
N ILE A 48 8.18 17.02 8.13
CA ILE A 48 8.74 17.86 7.05
C ILE A 48 9.69 18.91 7.62
N LYS A 49 9.38 19.52 8.77
CA LYS A 49 10.31 20.46 9.45
C LYS A 49 11.68 19.85 9.74
N GLN A 50 11.76 18.54 9.94
CA GLN A 50 13.00 17.81 10.22
C GLN A 50 13.74 17.36 8.96
N VAL A 51 13.09 17.39 7.79
CA VAL A 51 13.72 17.02 6.53
C VAL A 51 14.55 18.21 6.03
N PRO A 52 15.89 18.07 5.92
CA PRO A 52 16.70 19.12 5.34
C PRO A 52 16.30 19.31 3.88
N ILE A 53 15.99 20.55 3.50
CA ILE A 53 15.82 20.90 2.09
C ILE A 53 17.21 20.89 1.47
N PHE A 54 17.48 19.90 0.63
CA PHE A 54 18.70 19.88 -0.17
C PHE A 54 18.61 21.00 -1.22
N LYS A 55 19.65 21.83 -1.29
CA LYS A 55 19.80 22.76 -2.39
C LYS A 55 20.05 21.95 -3.65
N ASP A 56 19.39 22.33 -4.73
CA ASP A 56 19.63 21.76 -6.05
C ASP A 56 21.10 22.03 -6.43
N ASP A 57 21.91 20.97 -6.39
CA ASP A 57 23.31 20.95 -6.81
C ASP A 57 23.48 20.25 -8.17
N THR A 58 22.36 19.90 -8.83
CA THR A 58 22.39 19.10 -10.05
C THR A 58 22.77 19.91 -11.29
N GLN A 59 22.96 21.23 -11.18
CA GLN A 59 23.31 22.12 -12.31
C GLN A 59 22.45 21.90 -13.57
N ASN A 60 21.16 21.56 -13.40
CA ASN A 60 20.26 21.16 -14.49
C ASN A 60 20.76 19.97 -15.35
N VAL A 61 21.65 19.13 -14.82
CA VAL A 61 22.13 17.89 -15.46
C VAL A 61 21.01 16.85 -15.52
N ILE A 62 20.06 16.89 -14.57
CA ILE A 62 18.90 16.01 -14.54
C ILE A 62 17.71 16.75 -15.15
N GLU A 63 17.59 16.68 -16.47
CA GLU A 63 16.35 17.04 -17.15
C GLU A 63 15.34 15.89 -17.05
N PHE A 64 14.09 16.22 -16.71
CA PHE A 64 13.01 15.25 -16.70
C PHE A 64 12.71 14.77 -18.12
N ASN A 65 13.32 13.66 -18.53
CA ASN A 65 12.94 12.96 -19.75
C ASN A 65 11.67 12.15 -19.48
N SER A 66 10.52 12.77 -19.77
CA SER A 66 9.21 12.15 -19.62
C SER A 66 9.00 10.95 -20.58
N GLY A 67 9.86 10.78 -21.59
CA GLY A 67 9.74 9.73 -22.60
C GLY A 67 8.49 9.86 -23.50
N PHE A 68 7.64 10.87 -23.28
CA PHE A 68 6.39 11.07 -24.02
C PHE A 68 6.56 11.92 -25.29
N GLY A 69 7.70 12.60 -25.46
CA GLY A 69 7.93 13.57 -26.54
C GLY A 69 8.71 13.04 -27.75
N GLN A 70 9.38 11.89 -27.64
CA GLN A 70 10.13 11.29 -28.74
C GLN A 70 9.45 9.99 -29.16
N LYS A 71 9.23 9.79 -30.47
CA LYS A 71 8.87 8.48 -31.03
C LYS A 71 10.07 7.55 -30.85
N GLU A 72 10.31 7.11 -29.62
CA GLU A 72 11.23 6.02 -29.36
C GLU A 72 10.60 4.77 -29.97
N ILE A 73 11.18 4.27 -31.05
CA ILE A 73 10.96 2.90 -31.50
C ILE A 73 11.60 2.04 -30.42
N LYS A 74 10.86 1.82 -29.32
CA LYS A 74 11.27 0.89 -28.26
C LYS A 74 11.19 -0.49 -28.86
N GLU A 75 12.34 -1.07 -29.19
CA GLU A 75 12.42 -2.51 -29.44
C GLU A 75 11.78 -3.23 -28.26
N LYS A 76 10.84 -4.13 -28.55
CA LYS A 76 10.17 -4.96 -27.55
C LYS A 76 11.23 -5.88 -26.92
N LYS A 77 11.76 -5.48 -25.77
CA LYS A 77 12.62 -6.33 -24.95
C LYS A 77 11.71 -7.19 -24.08
N ASN A 78 11.60 -8.49 -24.38
CA ASN A 78 10.88 -9.38 -23.48
C ASN A 78 11.78 -9.74 -22.32
N PHE A 79 11.23 -9.68 -21.11
CA PHE A 79 11.94 -10.01 -19.88
C PHE A 79 12.54 -11.42 -19.91
N TRP A 80 11.91 -12.35 -20.63
CA TRP A 80 12.33 -13.75 -20.73
C TRP A 80 13.58 -13.96 -21.58
N ASP A 81 13.85 -13.07 -22.53
CA ASP A 81 15.04 -13.11 -23.39
C ASP A 81 16.34 -12.95 -22.58
N LEU A 82 16.24 -12.46 -21.33
CA LEU A 82 17.36 -12.32 -20.41
C LEU A 82 17.85 -13.65 -19.81
N PHE A 83 17.02 -14.70 -19.85
CA PHE A 83 17.31 -15.99 -19.21
C PHE A 83 17.76 -17.07 -20.20
N GLU A 84 17.77 -16.79 -21.51
CA GLU A 84 18.12 -17.76 -22.56
C GLU A 84 19.64 -17.91 -22.80
N LYS A 85 20.47 -17.68 -21.78
CA LYS A 85 21.94 -17.67 -21.90
C LYS A 85 22.61 -18.91 -21.35
#